data_AF-A0A953K1S6-F1
#
_entry.id   AF-A0A953K1S6-F1
#
_cell.length_a   1.000
_cell.length_b   1.000
_cell.length_c   1.000
_cell.angle_alpha   90.00
_cell.angle_beta   90.00
_cell.angle_gamma   90.00
#
_symmetry.space_group_name_H-M   'P 1'
#
loop_
_entity.id
_entity.type
_entity.pdbx_description
1 polymer ?
#
loop_
_entity_poly.entity_id
_entity_poly.type
_entity_poly.pdbx_seq_one_letter_code
_entity_poly.pdbx_strand_id
1 'polypeptide(L)'
;MTTSEPVTDTFFADVMLPVPVPRLFTYRVPQHLQDQVRELHRVIVPFGPRKIMTGLVLTLHHKPPLVEAKYILEVADEYPSFQAQQVKLIRWMAAYYLCAEGEVLNAAMPAGLKLSSESLVQLNPAFDLEQSDAFFNEKELSLLARLRHDTLTYTDVSKFLGVNNILSIIRSLTSKGAILLLEEIRDKYQPKTERRVRLTKAYNGKDQLEALFEQLAKRPAQEAVVLRYLQEVPVFQHPQLNEGGLPRKAFLAGGLSESSLSTLT
;
A
#
# COMPACT_ATOMS: atom_id res chain seq x y z
N MET A 1 -49.47 -25.43 7.49
CA MET A 1 -48.92 -24.75 6.29
C MET A 1 -47.56 -24.20 6.69
N THR A 2 -46.51 -24.99 6.47
CA THR A 2 -45.12 -24.60 6.68
C THR A 2 -44.69 -23.74 5.50
N THR A 3 -44.54 -22.43 5.72
CA THR A 3 -43.91 -21.50 4.78
C THR A 3 -42.45 -21.91 4.63
N SER A 4 -42.14 -22.62 3.56
CA SER A 4 -40.75 -22.81 3.12
C SER A 4 -40.23 -21.45 2.66
N GLU A 5 -39.29 -20.88 3.42
CA GLU A 5 -38.47 -19.77 2.92
C GLU A 5 -37.84 -20.19 1.59
N PRO A 6 -37.81 -19.31 0.56
CA PRO A 6 -37.17 -19.66 -0.70
C PRO A 6 -35.71 -19.98 -0.40
N VAL A 7 -35.26 -21.17 -0.81
CA VAL A 7 -33.85 -21.57 -0.72
C VAL A 7 -33.09 -20.65 -1.67
N THR A 8 -32.60 -19.52 -1.16
CA THR A 8 -31.80 -18.59 -1.95
C THR A 8 -30.46 -19.26 -2.21
N ASP A 9 -30.32 -19.78 -3.42
CA ASP A 9 -29.12 -20.49 -3.84
C ASP A 9 -27.93 -19.54 -3.72
N THR A 10 -27.06 -19.81 -2.74
CA THR A 10 -25.99 -18.89 -2.36
C THR A 10 -24.76 -19.21 -3.18
N PHE A 11 -24.46 -18.34 -4.14
CA PHE A 11 -23.26 -18.44 -4.98
C PHE A 11 -22.03 -17.82 -4.31
N PHE A 12 -20.90 -18.48 -4.53
CA PHE A 12 -19.58 -18.05 -4.15
C PHE A 12 -18.66 -18.05 -5.36
N ALA A 13 -17.64 -17.19 -5.32
CA ALA A 13 -16.61 -17.07 -6.33
C ALA A 13 -15.24 -17.18 -5.68
N ASP A 14 -14.40 -18.06 -6.21
CA ASP A 14 -12.97 -18.10 -5.88
C ASP A 14 -12.22 -17.13 -6.79
N VAL A 15 -11.61 -16.12 -6.16
CA VAL A 15 -11.00 -14.97 -6.83
C VAL A 15 -9.49 -14.98 -6.60
N MET A 16 -8.73 -14.92 -7.70
CA MET A 16 -7.30 -14.65 -7.68
C MET A 16 -7.09 -13.14 -7.48
N LEU A 17 -6.42 -12.75 -6.40
CA LEU A 17 -6.09 -11.35 -6.12
C LEU A 17 -4.64 -11.04 -6.44
N PRO A 18 -4.32 -9.80 -6.87
CA PRO A 18 -2.95 -9.38 -7.20
C PRO A 18 -2.12 -9.12 -5.93
N VAL A 19 -1.91 -10.17 -5.13
CA VAL A 19 -1.19 -10.15 -3.84
C VAL A 19 -0.24 -11.34 -3.73
N PRO A 20 0.87 -11.23 -2.97
CA PRO A 20 1.85 -12.30 -2.78
C PRO A 20 1.35 -13.35 -1.77
N VAL A 21 0.20 -13.95 -2.06
CA VAL A 21 -0.40 -15.01 -1.23
C VAL A 21 -0.79 -16.17 -2.14
N PRO A 22 -0.25 -17.39 -1.93
CA PRO A 22 -0.47 -18.54 -2.82
C PRO A 22 -1.80 -19.23 -2.53
N ARG A 23 -2.92 -18.49 -2.57
CA ARG A 23 -4.28 -19.01 -2.45
C ARG A 23 -5.29 -18.12 -3.15
N LEU A 24 -6.44 -18.71 -3.49
CA LEU A 24 -7.62 -17.97 -3.89
C LEU A 24 -8.39 -17.46 -2.67
N PHE A 25 -9.19 -16.43 -2.89
CA PHE A 25 -10.05 -15.84 -1.87
C PHE A 25 -11.50 -16.03 -2.29
N THR A 26 -12.29 -16.64 -1.41
CA THR A 26 -13.70 -16.91 -1.67
C THR A 26 -14.56 -15.72 -1.26
N TYR A 27 -15.39 -15.23 -2.18
CA TYR A 27 -16.33 -14.15 -1.97
C TYR A 27 -17.76 -14.61 -2.22
N ARG A 28 -18.73 -14.03 -1.51
CA ARG A 28 -20.15 -14.26 -1.76
C ARG A 28 -20.61 -13.38 -2.93
N VAL A 29 -21.37 -13.96 -3.85
CA VAL A 29 -21.97 -13.23 -4.98
C VAL A 29 -23.31 -12.65 -4.53
N PRO A 30 -23.49 -11.32 -4.51
CA PRO A 30 -24.79 -10.72 -4.26
C PRO A 30 -25.82 -11.16 -5.29
N GLN A 31 -27.08 -11.29 -4.89
CA GLN A 31 -28.16 -11.75 -5.79
C GLN A 31 -28.27 -10.93 -7.08
N HIS A 32 -28.12 -9.60 -6.99
CA HIS A 32 -28.17 -8.69 -8.13
C HIS A 32 -26.97 -8.81 -9.10
N LEU A 33 -25.91 -9.52 -8.72
CA LEU A 33 -24.73 -9.75 -9.57
C LEU A 33 -24.64 -11.19 -10.09
N GLN A 34 -25.55 -12.09 -9.72
CA GLN A 34 -25.45 -13.52 -10.08
C GLN A 34 -25.40 -13.74 -11.60
N ASP A 35 -26.15 -12.98 -12.38
CA ASP A 35 -26.16 -13.11 -13.85
C ASP A 35 -24.93 -12.49 -14.55
N GLN A 36 -24.23 -11.60 -13.84
CA GLN A 36 -23.09 -10.84 -14.36
C GLN A 36 -21.74 -11.47 -14.02
N VAL A 37 -21.63 -12.07 -12.83
CA VAL A 37 -20.39 -12.72 -12.38
C VAL A 37 -20.20 -14.02 -13.14
N ARG A 38 -19.13 -14.09 -13.93
CA ARG A 38 -18.75 -15.28 -14.68
C ARG A 38 -17.27 -15.56 -14.46
N GLU A 39 -16.85 -16.79 -14.72
CA GLU A 39 -15.42 -17.13 -14.75
C GLU A 39 -14.67 -16.22 -15.74
N LEU A 40 -13.39 -15.99 -15.44
CA LEU A 40 -12.48 -15.16 -16.22
C LEU A 40 -12.86 -13.67 -16.30
N HIS A 41 -13.88 -13.24 -15.56
CA HIS A 41 -14.19 -11.82 -15.39
C HIS A 41 -13.42 -11.25 -14.22
N ARG A 42 -13.07 -9.97 -14.32
CA ARG A 42 -12.57 -9.24 -13.17
C ARG A 42 -13.74 -8.82 -12.28
N VAL A 43 -13.50 -8.87 -10.98
CA VAL A 43 -14.44 -8.44 -9.94
C VAL A 43 -13.74 -7.56 -8.94
N ILE A 44 -14.53 -6.76 -8.25
CA ILE A 44 -14.05 -5.74 -7.33
C ILE A 44 -14.47 -6.16 -5.95
N VAL A 45 -13.49 -6.31 -5.08
CA VAL A 45 -13.70 -6.96 -3.80
C VAL A 45 -12.98 -6.22 -2.67
N PRO A 46 -13.52 -6.27 -1.45
CA PRO A 46 -12.82 -5.79 -0.27
C PRO A 46 -11.69 -6.77 0.11
N PHE A 47 -10.53 -6.23 0.45
CA PHE A 47 -9.38 -7.00 0.94
C PHE A 47 -8.82 -6.35 2.22
N GLY A 48 -9.07 -6.97 3.37
CA GLY A 48 -8.80 -6.34 4.66
C GLY A 48 -9.79 -5.22 5.03
N PRO A 49 -9.44 -4.31 5.96
CA PRO A 49 -10.37 -3.33 6.52
C PRO A 49 -10.60 -2.08 5.65
N ARG A 50 -9.66 -1.72 4.78
CA ARG A 50 -9.74 -0.46 4.00
C ARG A 50 -9.34 -0.57 2.53
N LYS A 51 -9.00 -1.77 2.04
CA LYS A 51 -8.57 -1.91 0.64
C LYS A 51 -9.67 -2.49 -0.21
N ILE A 52 -9.79 -1.92 -1.40
CA ILE A 52 -10.60 -2.44 -2.50
C ILE A 52 -9.61 -2.84 -3.58
N MET A 53 -9.80 -4.02 -4.16
CA MET A 53 -8.90 -4.58 -5.16
C MET A 53 -9.68 -5.18 -6.31
N THR A 54 -9.09 -5.12 -7.50
CA THR A 54 -9.53 -5.89 -8.66
C THR A 54 -8.94 -7.29 -8.59
N GLY A 55 -9.78 -8.31 -8.73
CA GLY A 55 -9.41 -9.72 -8.76
C GLY A 55 -10.01 -10.44 -9.96
N LEU A 56 -9.48 -11.63 -10.28
CA LEU A 56 -9.97 -12.47 -11.38
C LEU A 56 -10.77 -13.65 -10.83
N VAL A 57 -12.01 -13.82 -11.28
CA VAL A 57 -12.85 -14.98 -10.94
C VAL A 57 -12.32 -16.21 -11.67
N LEU A 58 -12.02 -17.28 -10.93
CA LEU A 58 -11.54 -18.54 -11.52
C LEU A 58 -12.55 -19.67 -11.44
N THR A 59 -13.35 -19.70 -10.37
CA THR A 59 -14.32 -20.77 -10.13
C THR A 59 -15.56 -20.17 -9.49
N LEU A 60 -16.73 -20.64 -9.91
CA LEU A 60 -17.99 -20.35 -9.24
C LEU A 60 -18.58 -21.61 -8.63
N HIS A 61 -19.11 -21.53 -7.41
CA HIS A 61 -19.61 -22.68 -6.68
C HIS A 61 -20.65 -22.31 -5.61
N HIS A 62 -21.35 -23.32 -5.08
CA HIS A 62 -22.34 -23.16 -4.00
C HIS A 62 -21.77 -23.50 -2.61
N LYS A 63 -20.52 -23.98 -2.55
CA LYS A 63 -19.90 -24.40 -1.29
C LYS A 63 -19.47 -23.19 -0.44
N PRO A 64 -20.01 -22.98 0.77
CA PRO A 64 -19.57 -21.89 1.62
C PRO A 64 -18.14 -22.14 2.15
N PRO A 65 -17.34 -21.09 2.32
CA PRO A 65 -16.05 -21.19 3.00
C PRO A 65 -16.22 -21.40 4.51
N LEU A 66 -15.14 -21.81 5.18
CA LEU A 66 -15.11 -22.01 6.65
C LEU A 66 -15.25 -20.70 7.44
N VAL A 67 -14.95 -19.57 6.81
CA VAL A 67 -15.01 -18.22 7.40
C VAL A 67 -16.05 -17.42 6.64
N GLU A 68 -16.72 -16.49 7.29
CA GLU A 68 -17.70 -15.62 6.64
C GLU A 68 -17.10 -14.90 5.43
N ALA A 69 -17.70 -15.14 4.25
CA ALA A 69 -17.26 -14.55 3.00
C ALA A 69 -17.78 -13.11 2.87
N LYS A 70 -16.89 -12.19 2.54
CA LYS A 70 -17.29 -10.84 2.13
C LYS A 70 -17.98 -10.88 0.76
N TYR A 71 -18.77 -9.86 0.46
CA TYR A 71 -19.44 -9.75 -0.83
C TYR A 71 -18.54 -9.20 -1.92
N ILE A 72 -18.75 -9.67 -3.16
CA ILE A 72 -18.32 -8.96 -4.36
C ILE A 72 -19.05 -7.62 -4.42
N LEU A 73 -18.32 -6.54 -4.66
CA LEU A 73 -18.89 -5.20 -4.77
C LEU A 73 -19.43 -4.94 -6.18
N GLU A 74 -18.67 -5.39 -7.19
CA GLU A 74 -18.98 -5.10 -8.60
C GLU A 74 -18.25 -6.04 -9.56
N VAL A 75 -18.77 -6.18 -10.78
CA VAL A 75 -18.09 -6.82 -11.92
C VAL A 75 -17.36 -5.75 -12.73
N ALA A 76 -16.04 -5.92 -12.90
CA ALA A 76 -15.15 -4.96 -13.56
C ALA A 76 -15.14 -5.04 -15.09
N ASP A 77 -15.82 -6.04 -15.67
CA ASP A 77 -15.91 -6.22 -17.12
C ASP A 77 -17.33 -6.62 -17.55
N GLU A 78 -17.73 -6.24 -18.76
CA GLU A 78 -18.95 -6.74 -19.41
C GLU A 78 -18.72 -8.11 -20.08
N TYR A 79 -17.47 -8.35 -20.53
CA TYR A 79 -17.03 -9.59 -21.19
C TYR A 79 -15.80 -10.16 -20.47
N PRO A 80 -15.46 -11.45 -20.63
CA PRO A 80 -14.27 -12.00 -19.98
C PRO A 80 -13.01 -11.26 -20.44
N SER A 81 -12.32 -10.61 -19.50
CA SER A 81 -11.07 -9.88 -19.79
C SER A 81 -9.85 -10.80 -19.85
N PHE A 82 -9.99 -12.03 -19.35
CA PHE A 82 -8.97 -13.07 -19.44
C PHE A 82 -9.46 -14.26 -20.26
N GLN A 83 -8.50 -14.95 -20.86
CA GLN A 83 -8.68 -16.22 -21.54
C GLN A 83 -8.10 -17.35 -20.69
N ALA A 84 -8.64 -18.56 -20.85
CA ALA A 84 -8.16 -19.74 -20.14
C ALA A 84 -6.65 -20.02 -20.38
N GLN A 85 -6.14 -19.71 -21.57
CA GLN A 85 -4.71 -19.85 -21.89
C GLN A 85 -3.83 -18.88 -21.06
N GLN A 86 -4.28 -17.65 -20.82
CA GLN A 86 -3.57 -16.69 -19.99
C GLN A 86 -3.52 -17.15 -18.52
N VAL A 87 -4.60 -17.72 -18.00
CA VAL A 87 -4.62 -18.32 -16.65
C VAL A 87 -3.63 -19.49 -16.55
N LYS A 88 -3.57 -20.34 -17.59
CA LYS A 88 -2.56 -21.43 -17.64
C LYS A 88 -1.13 -20.88 -17.63
N LEU A 89 -0.87 -19.81 -18.39
CA LEU A 89 0.43 -19.15 -18.40
C LEU A 89 0.79 -18.57 -17.04
N ILE A 90 -0.15 -17.87 -16.38
CA ILE A 90 0.03 -17.31 -15.04
C ILE A 90 0.43 -18.41 -14.05
N ARG A 91 -0.30 -19.53 -14.04
CA ARG A 91 0.00 -20.69 -13.18
C ARG A 91 1.36 -21.30 -13.48
N TRP A 92 1.69 -21.46 -14.76
CA TRP A 92 2.98 -21.99 -15.17
C TRP A 92 4.13 -21.09 -14.72
N MET A 93 4.01 -19.77 -14.91
CA MET A 93 5.02 -18.79 -14.46
C MET A 93 5.17 -18.81 -12.94
N ALA A 94 4.06 -18.82 -12.20
CA ALA A 94 4.07 -18.87 -10.74
C ALA A 94 4.78 -20.12 -10.23
N ALA A 95 4.48 -21.28 -10.82
CA ALA A 95 5.13 -22.54 -10.49
C ALA A 95 6.63 -22.55 -10.85
N TYR A 96 6.99 -22.06 -12.04
CA TYR A 96 8.37 -22.08 -12.54
C TYR A 96 9.27 -21.10 -11.79
N TYR A 97 8.78 -19.89 -11.50
CA TYR A 97 9.53 -18.84 -10.81
C TYR A 97 9.31 -18.81 -9.29
N LEU A 98 8.60 -19.80 -8.74
CA LEU A 98 8.35 -19.95 -7.30
C LEU A 98 7.73 -18.70 -6.64
N CYS A 99 6.77 -18.07 -7.31
CA CYS A 99 6.03 -16.92 -6.80
C CYS A 99 4.52 -17.22 -6.74
N ALA A 100 3.74 -16.35 -6.12
CA ALA A 100 2.29 -16.54 -6.06
C ALA A 100 1.63 -16.21 -7.41
N GLU A 101 0.56 -16.94 -7.77
CA GLU A 101 -0.24 -16.66 -8.97
C GLU A 101 -0.72 -15.20 -9.01
N GLY A 102 -1.07 -14.64 -7.85
CA GLY A 102 -1.45 -13.24 -7.69
C GLY A 102 -0.35 -12.25 -8.07
N GLU A 103 0.93 -12.55 -7.84
CA GLU A 103 2.04 -11.67 -8.23
C GLU A 103 2.21 -11.63 -9.75
N VAL A 104 2.05 -12.79 -10.39
CA VAL A 104 2.09 -12.87 -11.86
C VAL A 104 0.88 -12.17 -12.46
N LEU A 105 -0.32 -12.35 -11.90
CA LEU A 105 -1.52 -11.61 -12.31
C LEU A 105 -1.29 -10.09 -12.18
N ASN A 106 -0.70 -9.65 -11.06
CA ASN A 106 -0.36 -8.25 -10.86
C ASN A 106 0.63 -7.75 -11.92
N ALA A 107 1.65 -8.53 -12.29
CA ALA A 107 2.57 -8.14 -13.36
C ALA A 107 1.88 -8.10 -14.74
N ALA A 108 0.94 -9.01 -15.00
CA ALA A 108 0.27 -9.17 -16.29
C ALA A 108 -0.81 -8.10 -16.57
N MET A 109 -1.43 -7.54 -15.53
CA MET A 109 -2.49 -6.53 -15.72
C MET A 109 -1.92 -5.14 -16.05
N PRO A 110 -2.42 -4.46 -17.10
CA PRO A 110 -2.17 -3.03 -17.33
C PRO A 110 -2.67 -2.16 -16.16
N ALA A 111 -2.05 -1.00 -15.94
CA ALA A 111 -2.41 -0.08 -14.83
C ALA A 111 -3.90 0.33 -14.86
N GLY A 112 -4.45 0.64 -16.03
CA GLY A 112 -5.89 0.97 -16.18
C GLY A 112 -6.84 -0.18 -15.83
N LEU A 113 -6.33 -1.41 -15.73
CA LEU A 113 -7.08 -2.60 -15.34
C LEU A 113 -6.86 -2.98 -13.85
N LYS A 114 -5.98 -2.28 -13.13
CA LYS A 114 -5.65 -2.51 -11.72
C LYS A 114 -6.34 -1.50 -10.81
N LEU A 115 -7.66 -1.44 -10.87
CA LEU A 115 -8.34 -0.49 -10.01
C LEU A 115 -8.23 -0.91 -8.55
N SER A 116 -7.76 0.00 -7.72
CA SER A 116 -7.56 -0.17 -6.29
C SER A 116 -8.11 1.02 -5.52
N SER A 117 -8.30 0.86 -4.21
CA SER A 117 -8.67 1.97 -3.32
C SER A 117 -7.68 3.14 -3.33
N GLU A 118 -6.42 2.88 -3.72
CA GLU A 118 -5.32 3.85 -3.79
C GLU A 118 -5.15 4.46 -5.19
N SER A 119 -5.94 4.02 -6.18
CA SER A 119 -5.90 4.60 -7.53
C SER A 119 -6.37 6.06 -7.47
N LEU A 120 -5.57 6.93 -8.04
CA LEU A 120 -5.83 8.35 -8.18
C LEU A 120 -6.62 8.61 -9.46
N VAL A 121 -7.68 9.38 -9.33
CA VAL A 121 -8.53 9.86 -10.41
C VAL A 121 -8.18 11.32 -10.64
N GLN A 122 -7.75 11.65 -11.85
CA GLN A 122 -7.41 13.01 -12.26
C GLN A 122 -8.17 13.37 -13.53
N LEU A 123 -8.55 14.64 -13.69
CA LEU A 123 -9.01 15.14 -14.99
C LEU A 123 -7.91 14.96 -16.03
N ASN A 124 -8.25 14.47 -17.22
CA ASN A 124 -7.29 14.41 -18.31
C ASN A 124 -6.94 15.84 -18.75
N PRO A 125 -5.67 16.28 -18.69
CA PRO A 125 -5.29 17.64 -19.06
C PRO A 125 -5.61 18.01 -20.52
N ALA A 126 -5.69 17.01 -21.39
CA ALA A 126 -6.05 17.19 -22.80
C ALA A 126 -7.56 17.20 -23.06
N PHE A 127 -8.39 16.96 -22.03
CA PHE A 127 -9.83 16.89 -22.17
C PHE A 127 -10.48 18.26 -21.92
N ASP A 128 -11.24 18.72 -22.90
CA ASP A 128 -12.10 19.90 -22.79
C ASP A 128 -13.57 19.46 -22.79
N LEU A 129 -14.28 19.79 -21.70
CA LEU A 129 -15.70 19.45 -21.56
C LEU A 129 -16.58 20.23 -22.53
N GLU A 130 -16.22 21.47 -22.87
CA GLU A 130 -17.02 22.35 -23.72
C GLU A 130 -16.94 21.94 -25.20
N GLN A 131 -15.87 21.25 -25.59
CA GLN A 131 -15.64 20.72 -26.94
C GLN A 131 -16.03 19.25 -27.07
N SER A 132 -16.59 18.65 -26.01
CA SER A 132 -16.95 17.23 -26.00
C SER A 132 -18.39 17.02 -26.48
N ASP A 133 -18.56 16.18 -27.51
CA ASP A 133 -19.88 15.72 -27.95
C ASP A 133 -20.46 14.59 -27.07
N ALA A 134 -19.73 14.16 -26.03
CA ALA A 134 -20.15 13.06 -25.18
C ALA A 134 -21.22 13.50 -24.17
N PHE A 135 -22.24 12.66 -23.97
CA PHE A 135 -23.24 12.87 -22.93
C PHE A 135 -22.68 12.55 -21.55
N PHE A 136 -22.85 13.46 -20.58
CA PHE A 136 -22.47 13.25 -19.19
C PHE A 136 -23.70 13.33 -18.27
N ASN A 137 -23.83 12.38 -17.35
CA ASN A 137 -24.88 12.44 -16.33
C ASN A 137 -24.49 13.41 -15.19
N GLU A 138 -25.44 13.73 -14.30
CA GLU A 138 -25.22 14.69 -13.20
C GLU A 138 -24.07 14.30 -12.26
N LYS A 139 -23.87 13.00 -12.01
CA LYS A 139 -22.79 12.51 -11.14
C LYS A 139 -21.43 12.57 -11.82
N GLU A 140 -21.39 12.34 -13.14
CA GLU A 140 -20.19 12.52 -13.95
C GLU A 140 -19.79 13.99 -13.99
N LEU A 141 -20.74 14.90 -14.25
CA LEU A 141 -20.49 16.34 -14.28
C LEU A 141 -20.01 16.87 -12.92
N SER A 142 -20.61 16.43 -11.82
CA SER A 142 -20.19 16.85 -10.48
C SER A 142 -18.79 16.35 -10.13
N LEU A 143 -18.44 15.12 -10.53
CA LEU A 143 -17.09 14.59 -10.38
C LEU A 143 -16.08 15.36 -11.23
N LEU A 144 -16.37 15.61 -12.51
CA LEU A 144 -15.49 16.39 -13.39
C LEU A 144 -15.26 17.81 -12.87
N ALA A 145 -16.31 18.48 -12.35
CA ALA A 145 -16.18 19.79 -11.72
C ALA A 145 -15.24 19.76 -10.51
N ARG A 146 -15.31 18.70 -9.69
CA ARG A 146 -14.39 18.53 -8.55
C ARG A 146 -12.95 18.26 -8.99
N LEU A 147 -12.77 17.43 -10.03
CA LEU A 147 -11.46 17.05 -10.56
C LEU A 147 -10.71 18.18 -11.28
N ARG A 148 -11.38 19.32 -11.57
CA ARG A 148 -10.71 20.54 -12.07
C ARG A 148 -9.72 21.13 -11.06
N HIS A 149 -9.92 20.87 -9.77
CA HIS A 149 -9.13 21.47 -8.69
C HIS A 149 -8.27 20.44 -7.95
N ASP A 150 -8.79 19.22 -7.74
CA ASP A 150 -8.16 18.19 -6.93
C ASP A 150 -7.96 16.89 -7.71
N THR A 151 -6.91 16.14 -7.37
CA THR A 151 -6.82 14.71 -7.67
C THR A 151 -7.43 13.92 -6.51
N LEU A 152 -8.31 12.97 -6.79
CA LEU A 152 -9.04 12.22 -5.76
C LEU A 152 -8.65 10.75 -5.76
N THR A 153 -8.58 10.12 -4.59
CA THR A 153 -8.51 8.64 -4.54
C THR A 153 -9.87 8.04 -4.87
N TYR A 154 -9.89 6.76 -5.27
CA TYR A 154 -11.14 5.99 -5.41
C TYR A 154 -12.06 6.14 -4.18
N THR A 155 -11.49 6.10 -2.97
CA THR A 155 -12.28 6.21 -1.74
C THR A 155 -12.88 7.61 -1.54
N ASP A 156 -12.20 8.66 -1.99
CA ASP A 156 -12.70 10.03 -1.88
C ASP A 156 -13.79 10.31 -2.92
N VAL A 157 -13.65 9.75 -4.13
CA VAL A 157 -14.72 9.79 -5.15
C VAL A 157 -16.00 9.13 -4.64
N SER A 158 -15.89 7.96 -3.98
CA SER A 158 -17.05 7.27 -3.42
C SER A 158 -17.74 8.08 -2.31
N LYS A 159 -16.96 8.69 -1.41
CA LYS A 159 -17.51 9.57 -0.37
C LYS A 159 -18.16 10.81 -0.96
N PHE A 160 -17.53 11.44 -1.95
CA PHE A 160 -18.02 12.66 -2.58
C PHE A 160 -19.36 12.44 -3.31
N LEU A 161 -19.47 11.35 -4.08
CA LEU A 161 -20.67 11.06 -4.85
C LEU A 161 -21.77 10.35 -4.04
N GLY A 162 -21.46 9.88 -2.82
CA GLY A 162 -22.40 9.15 -1.97
C GLY A 162 -22.90 7.84 -2.60
N VAL A 163 -22.09 7.21 -3.46
CA VAL A 163 -22.47 5.99 -4.18
C VAL A 163 -21.52 4.83 -3.87
N ASN A 164 -22.11 3.63 -3.80
CA ASN A 164 -21.38 2.39 -3.56
C ASN A 164 -20.71 1.85 -4.83
N ASN A 165 -21.32 2.06 -5.99
CA ASN A 165 -20.77 1.71 -7.31
C ASN A 165 -20.31 3.00 -8.00
N ILE A 166 -19.01 3.26 -7.97
CA ILE A 166 -18.38 4.41 -8.64
C ILE A 166 -17.61 4.00 -9.89
N LEU A 167 -17.42 2.70 -10.10
CA LEU A 167 -16.63 2.19 -11.21
C LEU A 167 -17.34 2.33 -12.54
N SER A 168 -18.66 2.19 -12.58
CA SER A 168 -19.43 2.53 -13.78
C SER A 168 -19.16 3.98 -14.23
N ILE A 169 -19.14 4.92 -13.27
CA ILE A 169 -18.84 6.33 -13.50
C ILE A 169 -17.38 6.50 -13.94
N ILE A 170 -16.41 5.91 -13.22
CA ILE A 170 -14.99 5.98 -13.56
C ILE A 170 -14.72 5.37 -14.94
N ARG A 171 -15.29 4.20 -15.25
CA ARG A 171 -15.13 3.54 -16.55
C ARG A 171 -15.73 4.37 -17.67
N SER A 172 -16.94 4.89 -17.47
CA SER A 172 -17.59 5.78 -18.44
C SER A 172 -16.73 7.02 -18.71
N LEU A 173 -16.28 7.74 -17.68
CA LEU A 173 -15.40 8.90 -17.83
C LEU A 173 -14.05 8.56 -18.45
N THR A 174 -13.46 7.40 -18.12
CA THR A 174 -12.20 6.94 -18.72
C THR A 174 -12.38 6.62 -20.21
N SER A 175 -13.48 5.95 -20.58
CA SER A 175 -13.80 5.63 -21.98
C SER A 175 -14.09 6.86 -22.83
N LYS A 176 -14.64 7.93 -22.21
CA LYS A 176 -14.84 9.25 -22.81
C LYS A 176 -13.55 10.08 -22.88
N GLY A 177 -12.42 9.55 -22.38
CA GLY A 177 -11.15 10.25 -22.31
C GLY A 177 -11.14 11.43 -21.33
N ALA A 178 -12.14 11.55 -20.46
CA ALA A 178 -12.32 12.69 -19.57
C ALA A 178 -11.41 12.66 -18.34
N ILE A 179 -11.04 11.47 -17.89
CA ILE A 179 -10.20 11.26 -16.71
C ILE A 179 -9.04 10.31 -17.01
N LEU A 180 -7.97 10.43 -16.23
CA LEU A 180 -6.85 9.50 -16.17
C LEU A 180 -6.84 8.79 -14.81
N LEU A 181 -6.53 7.50 -14.85
CA LEU A 181 -6.30 6.67 -13.66
C LEU A 181 -4.80 6.51 -13.46
N LEU A 182 -4.29 7.02 -12.34
CA LEU A 182 -2.89 6.94 -11.95
C LEU A 182 -2.74 6.02 -10.73
N GLU A 183 -1.64 5.25 -10.68
CA GLU A 183 -1.25 4.52 -9.48
C GLU A 183 -0.35 5.40 -8.61
N GLU A 184 -0.67 5.54 -7.33
CA GLU A 184 0.23 6.18 -6.38
C GLU A 184 1.35 5.18 -6.04
N ILE A 185 2.54 5.36 -6.62
CA ILE A 185 3.73 4.62 -6.19
C ILE A 185 4.17 5.22 -4.86
N ARG A 186 3.63 4.71 -3.75
CA ARG A 186 4.15 5.02 -2.43
C ARG A 186 5.43 4.23 -2.22
N ASP A 187 6.55 4.93 -2.11
CA ASP A 187 7.77 4.36 -1.57
C ASP A 187 7.48 3.85 -0.15
N LYS A 188 7.32 2.52 -0.03
CA LYS A 188 7.09 1.85 1.26
C LYS A 188 8.30 1.94 2.21
N TYR A 189 9.40 2.52 1.74
CA TYR A 189 10.64 2.63 2.48
C TYR A 189 10.79 4.04 3.07
N GLN A 190 10.42 4.18 4.34
CA GLN A 190 10.94 5.27 5.16
C GLN A 190 12.21 4.77 5.86
N PRO A 191 13.39 5.35 5.56
CA PRO A 191 14.63 4.95 6.23
C PRO A 191 14.46 5.04 7.74
N LYS A 192 14.75 3.94 8.46
CA LYS A 192 14.81 4.01 9.92
C LYS A 192 15.97 4.90 10.32
N THR A 193 15.67 6.05 10.91
CA THR A 193 16.68 6.95 11.46
C THR A 193 16.94 6.59 12.92
N GLU A 194 18.21 6.55 13.31
CA GLU A 194 18.63 6.35 14.70
C GLU A 194 19.51 7.52 15.13
N ARG A 195 19.21 8.10 16.31
CA ARG A 195 20.08 9.14 16.89
C ARG A 195 21.34 8.50 17.45
N ARG A 196 22.49 8.88 16.91
CA ARG A 196 23.82 8.43 17.33
C ARG A 196 24.65 9.61 17.82
N VAL A 197 25.55 9.35 18.76
CA VAL A 197 26.50 10.31 19.34
C VAL A 197 27.89 9.94 18.90
N ARG A 198 28.72 10.92 18.55
CA ARG A 198 30.11 10.72 18.16
C ARG A 198 30.99 11.85 18.67
N LEU A 199 32.29 11.61 18.77
CA LEU A 199 33.25 12.68 19.02
C LEU A 199 33.45 13.50 17.74
N THR A 200 33.44 14.81 17.87
CA THR A 200 33.77 15.72 16.76
C THR A 200 35.23 15.51 16.35
N LYS A 201 35.56 15.70 15.06
CA LYS A 201 36.93 15.52 14.53
C LYS A 201 38.02 16.29 15.32
N ALA A 202 37.65 17.41 15.95
CA ALA A 202 38.53 18.20 16.80
C ALA A 202 39.05 17.45 18.04
N TYR A 203 38.35 16.42 18.52
CA TYR A 203 38.69 15.64 19.71
C TYR A 203 39.18 14.23 19.37
N ASN A 204 39.69 14.00 18.15
CA ASN A 204 40.25 12.70 17.75
C ASN A 204 41.74 12.53 18.13
N GLY A 205 42.41 13.61 18.54
CA GLY A 205 43.81 13.57 18.97
C GLY A 205 43.95 13.52 20.50
N LYS A 206 45.10 13.02 20.95
CA LYS A 206 45.37 12.74 22.36
C LYS A 206 45.33 14.02 23.21
N ASP A 207 46.06 15.04 22.78
CA ASP A 207 46.17 16.32 23.49
C ASP A 207 44.81 17.04 23.61
N GLN A 208 43.96 16.94 22.57
CA GLN A 208 42.63 17.56 22.60
C GLN A 208 41.64 16.80 23.50
N LEU A 209 41.78 15.48 23.59
CA LEU A 209 41.00 14.66 24.52
C LEU A 209 41.42 14.90 25.96
N GLU A 210 42.73 15.03 26.23
CA GLU A 210 43.24 15.40 27.56
C GLU A 210 42.70 16.76 27.99
N ALA A 211 42.75 17.76 27.11
CA ALA A 211 42.15 19.08 27.37
C ALA A 211 40.62 19.01 27.60
N LEU A 212 39.91 18.14 26.89
CA LEU A 212 38.48 17.91 27.11
C LEU A 212 38.20 17.31 28.49
N PHE A 213 39.00 16.35 28.93
CA PHE A 213 38.88 15.77 30.28
C PHE A 213 39.18 16.79 31.39
N GLU A 214 40.18 17.66 31.21
CA GLU A 214 40.44 18.75 32.15
C GLU A 214 39.24 19.72 32.28
N GLN A 215 38.59 20.05 31.16
CA GLN A 215 37.38 20.89 31.17
C GLN A 215 36.18 20.19 31.83
N LEU A 216 36.07 18.88 31.66
CA LEU A 216 34.98 18.06 32.19
C LEU A 216 35.21 17.59 33.63
N ALA A 217 36.40 17.80 34.22
CA ALA A 217 36.76 17.32 35.56
C ALA A 217 35.81 17.78 36.69
N LYS A 218 35.12 18.92 36.52
CA LYS A 218 34.11 19.42 37.48
C LYS A 218 32.68 18.91 37.18
N ARG A 219 32.51 18.07 36.16
CA ARG A 219 31.24 17.64 35.56
C ARG A 219 31.23 16.10 35.40
N PRO A 220 31.20 15.33 36.51
CA PRO A 220 31.43 13.89 36.51
C PRO A 220 30.41 13.10 35.67
N ALA A 221 29.17 13.59 35.57
CA ALA A 221 28.14 12.95 34.76
C ALA A 221 28.39 13.09 33.25
N GLN A 222 28.97 14.22 32.82
CA GLN A 222 29.36 14.45 31.43
C GLN A 222 30.68 13.74 31.10
N GLU A 223 31.62 13.70 32.04
CA GLU A 223 32.86 12.94 31.91
C GLU A 223 32.59 11.43 31.71
N ALA A 224 31.67 10.87 32.49
CA ALA A 224 31.27 9.47 32.38
C ALA A 224 30.67 9.12 30.99
N VAL A 225 30.00 10.08 30.33
CA VAL A 225 29.50 9.90 28.96
C VAL A 225 30.66 9.78 27.96
N VAL A 226 31.68 10.63 28.08
CA VAL A 226 32.86 10.60 27.21
C VAL A 226 33.66 9.32 27.43
N LEU A 227 33.85 8.90 28.70
CA LEU A 227 34.51 7.62 29.02
C LEU A 227 33.75 6.43 28.44
N ARG A 228 32.42 6.40 28.60
CA ARG A 228 31.59 5.33 28.05
C ARG A 228 31.69 5.27 26.53
N TYR A 229 31.78 6.42 25.87
CA TYR A 229 31.99 6.48 24.42
C TYR A 229 33.35 5.87 24.03
N LEU A 230 34.44 6.26 24.71
CA LEU A 230 35.80 5.80 24.41
C LEU A 230 36.04 4.31 24.71
N GLN A 231 35.31 3.73 25.67
CA GLN A 231 35.34 2.30 25.94
C GLN A 231 34.83 1.45 24.77
N GLU A 232 33.80 1.94 24.08
CA GLU A 232 33.15 1.23 22.98
C GLU A 232 33.73 1.63 21.61
N VAL A 233 34.30 2.84 21.52
CA VAL A 233 34.91 3.38 20.30
C VAL A 233 36.35 3.76 20.60
N PRO A 234 37.33 2.87 20.33
CA PRO A 234 38.75 3.15 20.54
C PRO A 234 39.28 4.09 19.44
N VAL A 235 38.96 5.38 19.55
CA VAL A 235 39.23 6.41 18.54
C VAL A 235 40.71 6.54 18.13
N PHE A 236 41.64 6.13 18.98
CA PHE A 236 43.08 6.15 18.70
C PHE A 236 43.57 4.96 17.87
N GLN A 237 42.92 3.79 18.03
CA GLN A 237 43.31 2.57 17.31
C GLN A 237 42.53 2.45 16.00
N HIS A 238 41.25 2.85 16.03
CA HIS A 238 40.33 2.73 14.90
C HIS A 238 39.51 4.01 14.71
N PRO A 239 40.10 5.09 14.14
CA PRO A 239 39.42 6.37 13.95
C PRO A 239 38.13 6.28 13.12
N GLN A 240 38.03 5.29 12.22
CA GLN A 240 36.86 5.05 11.36
C GLN A 240 35.60 4.69 12.15
N LEU A 241 35.75 4.05 13.33
CA LEU A 241 34.61 3.69 14.17
C LEU A 241 33.90 4.92 14.76
N ASN A 242 34.59 6.06 14.87
CA ASN A 242 33.99 7.33 15.30
C ASN A 242 33.01 7.89 14.25
N GLU A 243 33.18 7.57 12.96
CA GLU A 243 32.29 8.06 11.91
C GLU A 243 30.86 7.53 12.07
N GLY A 244 30.74 6.25 12.44
CA GLY A 244 29.47 5.59 12.73
C GLY A 244 28.86 6.01 14.06
N GLY A 245 29.65 6.47 15.04
CA GLY A 245 29.16 6.85 16.37
C GLY A 245 28.49 5.70 17.14
N LEU A 246 27.98 6.00 18.33
CA LEU A 246 27.23 5.05 19.16
C LEU A 246 25.75 5.42 19.23
N PRO A 247 24.83 4.43 19.19
CA PRO A 247 23.41 4.67 19.45
C PRO A 247 23.20 5.37 20.80
N ARG A 248 22.33 6.37 20.85
CA ARG A 248 22.01 7.06 22.13
C ARG A 248 21.52 6.09 23.21
N LYS A 249 20.84 5.01 22.80
CA LYS A 249 20.36 3.93 23.69
C LYS A 249 21.50 3.19 24.41
N ALA A 250 22.69 3.09 23.82
CA ALA A 250 23.82 2.38 24.41
C ALA A 250 24.35 3.06 25.69
N PHE A 251 24.16 4.37 25.81
CA PHE A 251 24.52 5.13 27.01
C PHE A 251 23.50 4.96 28.14
N LEU A 252 22.20 4.91 27.81
CA LEU A 252 21.12 4.73 28.77
C LEU A 252 21.13 3.34 29.41
N ALA A 253 21.46 2.31 28.62
CA ALA A 253 21.65 0.95 29.12
C ALA A 253 22.81 0.85 30.14
N GLY A 254 23.78 1.77 30.08
CA GLY A 254 24.89 1.89 31.02
C GLY A 254 24.59 2.73 32.26
N GLY A 255 23.34 3.12 32.51
CA GLY A 255 22.94 3.90 33.69
C GLY A 255 23.23 5.40 33.62
N LEU A 256 23.65 5.92 32.46
CA LEU A 256 23.87 7.36 32.26
C LEU A 256 22.56 8.08 31.97
N SER A 257 22.42 9.30 32.50
CA SER A 257 21.19 10.09 32.34
C SER A 257 21.07 10.76 30.96
N GLU A 258 19.84 10.93 30.45
CA GLU A 258 19.60 11.63 29.18
C GLU A 258 20.05 13.10 29.20
N SER A 259 19.99 13.76 30.37
CA SER A 259 20.34 15.17 30.55
C SER A 259 21.85 15.41 30.43
N SER A 260 22.67 14.44 30.86
CA SER A 260 24.13 14.48 30.68
C SER A 260 24.52 14.46 29.20
N LEU A 261 23.80 13.69 28.38
CA LEU A 261 24.02 13.60 26.93
C LEU A 261 23.59 14.87 26.19
N SER A 262 22.50 15.52 26.62
CA SER A 262 21.99 16.73 25.97
C SER A 262 22.71 18.02 26.36
N THR A 263 23.54 18.00 27.42
CA THR A 263 24.32 19.16 27.87
C THR A 263 25.77 19.16 27.38
N LEU A 264 26.12 18.19 26.52
CA LEU A 264 27.42 18.04 25.85
C LEU A 264 27.41 18.51 24.39
N THR A 265 26.25 18.96 23.88
CA THR A 265 26.09 19.62 22.58
C THR A 265 26.38 21.11 22.68
#